data_AF-A0A8B9SKJ3-F1
#
_entry.id   AF-A0A8B9SKJ3-F1
#
_cell.length_a   1.000
_cell.length_b   1.000
_cell.length_c   1.000
_cell.angle_alpha   90.00
_cell.angle_beta   90.00
_cell.angle_gamma   90.00
#
_symmetry.space_group_name_H-M   'P 1'
#
loop_
_entity.id
_entity.type
_entity.pdbx_description
1 polymer ?
#
loop_
_entity_poly.entity_id
_entity_poly.type
_entity_poly.pdbx_seq_one_letter_code
_entity_poly.pdbx_strand_id
1 'polypeptide(L)'
;VSTLPVAREPPKPHPKRVPELPVIERRNWYIYLLYVRRDYDECKAVIKEQLQESHGRCEYAVYVQALIFRLEGKIQESLELFQTCSILNPRSADNLKQVARSLFLLGKHKAAIEVYNEAAKLDEKDWEIS
;
A
#
# COMPACT_ATOMS: atom_id res chain seq x y z
N VAL A 1 -19.66 -67.77 -15.76
CA VAL A 1 -18.83 -66.73 -15.13
C VAL A 1 -18.91 -65.47 -15.99
N SER A 2 -19.58 -64.43 -15.52
CA SER A 2 -19.56 -63.11 -16.18
C SER A 2 -19.81 -62.05 -15.12
N THR A 3 -18.73 -61.47 -14.62
CA THR A 3 -18.74 -60.30 -13.76
C THR A 3 -18.56 -59.07 -14.64
N LEU A 4 -19.57 -58.20 -14.65
CA LEU A 4 -19.54 -56.91 -15.36
C LEU A 4 -18.49 -55.97 -14.73
N PRO A 5 -17.82 -55.11 -15.52
CA PRO A 5 -16.85 -54.16 -14.98
C PRO A 5 -17.56 -52.98 -14.31
N VAL A 6 -17.17 -52.68 -13.07
CA VAL A 6 -17.62 -51.52 -12.30
C VAL A 6 -17.03 -50.25 -12.92
N ALA A 7 -17.88 -49.36 -13.41
CA ALA A 7 -17.49 -48.04 -13.91
C ALA A 7 -16.93 -47.18 -12.76
N ARG A 8 -15.72 -46.64 -12.94
CA ARG A 8 -15.10 -45.69 -12.00
C ARG A 8 -15.60 -44.28 -12.30
N GLU A 9 -16.20 -43.63 -11.31
CA GLU A 9 -16.63 -42.23 -11.41
C GLU A 9 -15.43 -41.29 -11.63
N PRO A 10 -15.60 -40.22 -12.42
CA PRO A 10 -14.53 -39.24 -12.65
C PRO A 10 -14.23 -38.44 -11.38
N PRO A 11 -12.95 -38.08 -11.13
CA PRO A 11 -12.56 -37.34 -9.95
C PRO A 11 -13.21 -35.95 -9.93
N LYS A 12 -13.86 -35.63 -8.82
CA LYS A 12 -14.51 -34.33 -8.59
C LYS A 12 -13.47 -33.20 -8.67
N PRO A 13 -13.77 -32.08 -9.36
CA PRO A 13 -12.83 -30.97 -9.49
C PRO A 13 -12.52 -30.40 -8.10
N HIS A 14 -11.25 -30.39 -7.73
CA HIS A 14 -10.80 -29.78 -6.48
C HIS A 14 -11.08 -28.27 -6.53
N PRO A 15 -11.69 -27.69 -5.49
CA PRO A 15 -11.89 -26.24 -5.45
C PRO A 15 -10.52 -25.57 -5.54
N LYS A 16 -10.38 -24.65 -6.50
CA LYS A 16 -9.15 -23.85 -6.66
C LYS A 16 -8.89 -23.15 -5.32
N ARG A 17 -7.81 -23.57 -4.62
CA ARG A 17 -7.39 -22.91 -3.37
C ARG A 17 -7.16 -21.44 -3.69
N VAL A 18 -7.83 -20.56 -2.96
CA VAL A 18 -7.62 -19.12 -3.06
C VAL A 18 -6.13 -18.87 -2.82
N PRO A 19 -5.42 -18.18 -3.72
CA PRO A 19 -4.01 -17.88 -3.51
C PRO A 19 -3.83 -17.16 -2.17
N GLU A 20 -3.05 -17.74 -1.26
CA GLU A 20 -2.76 -17.08 0.01
C GLU A 20 -1.84 -15.89 -0.26
N LEU A 21 -2.30 -14.69 0.12
CA LEU A 21 -1.49 -13.48 -0.01
C LEU A 21 -0.27 -13.56 0.90
N PRO A 22 0.87 -12.97 0.49
CA PRO A 22 2.02 -12.79 1.36
C PRO A 22 1.59 -12.14 2.69
N VAL A 23 2.20 -12.58 3.80
CA VAL A 23 1.89 -12.05 5.15
C VAL A 23 1.96 -10.52 5.18
N ILE A 24 2.89 -9.95 4.40
CA ILE A 24 3.13 -8.50 4.28
C ILE A 24 1.93 -7.73 3.70
N GLU A 25 1.04 -8.38 2.95
CA GLU A 25 -0.07 -7.73 2.24
C GLU A 25 -1.45 -8.26 2.66
N ARG A 26 -1.49 -9.25 3.56
CA ARG A 26 -2.70 -9.97 3.97
C ARG A 26 -3.85 -9.05 4.37
N ARG A 27 -3.55 -7.91 5.00
CA ARG A 27 -4.55 -6.96 5.53
C ARG A 27 -4.73 -5.71 4.67
N ASN A 28 -4.09 -5.59 3.51
CA ASN A 28 -4.15 -4.38 2.69
C ASN A 28 -5.57 -4.02 2.27
N TRP A 29 -6.38 -5.03 1.90
CA TRP A 29 -7.79 -4.82 1.54
C TRP A 29 -8.61 -4.26 2.71
N TYR A 30 -8.30 -4.68 3.94
CA TYR A 30 -9.03 -4.26 5.12
C TYR A 30 -8.64 -2.83 5.52
N ILE A 31 -7.35 -2.52 5.46
CA ILE A 31 -6.82 -1.17 5.64
C ILE A 31 -7.46 -0.21 4.62
N TYR A 32 -7.53 -0.61 3.35
CA TYR A 32 -8.21 0.16 2.29
C TYR A 32 -9.68 0.44 2.63
N LEU A 33 -10.42 -0.60 3.01
CA LEU A 33 -11.84 -0.50 3.32
C LEU A 33 -12.11 0.49 4.47
N LEU A 34 -11.35 0.39 5.56
CA LEU A 34 -11.46 1.28 6.71
C LEU A 34 -11.09 2.72 6.34
N TYR A 35 -10.03 2.91 5.54
CA TYR A 35 -9.61 4.23 5.08
C TYR A 35 -10.69 4.91 4.22
N VAL A 36 -11.31 4.20 3.28
CA VAL A 36 -12.38 4.74 2.42
C VAL A 36 -13.64 5.07 3.23
N ARG A 37 -13.96 4.27 4.25
CA ARG A 37 -15.07 4.55 5.18
C ARG A 37 -14.80 5.70 6.15
N ARG A 38 -13.55 6.17 6.21
CA ARG A 38 -13.05 7.17 7.17
C ARG A 38 -13.06 6.69 8.63
N ASP A 39 -13.05 5.37 8.82
CA ASP A 39 -12.90 4.74 10.14
C ASP A 39 -11.41 4.77 10.54
N TYR A 40 -10.86 5.96 10.74
CA TYR A 40 -9.42 6.17 10.88
C TYR A 40 -8.83 5.56 12.15
N ASP A 41 -9.60 5.50 13.24
CA ASP A 41 -9.11 4.93 14.50
C ASP A 41 -8.93 3.42 14.41
N GLU A 42 -9.89 2.71 13.82
CA GLU A 42 -9.76 1.28 13.55
C GLU A 42 -8.69 1.02 12.49
N CYS A 43 -8.62 1.85 11.45
CA CYS A 43 -7.58 1.75 10.43
C CYS A 43 -6.17 1.82 11.03
N LYS A 44 -5.92 2.77 11.95
CA LYS A 44 -4.65 2.90 12.67
C LYS A 44 -4.34 1.66 13.52
N ALA A 45 -5.33 1.04 14.16
CA ALA A 45 -5.13 -0.19 14.93
C ALA A 45 -4.69 -1.35 14.03
N VAL A 46 -5.38 -1.55 12.90
CA VAL A 46 -5.04 -2.61 11.92
C VAL A 46 -3.66 -2.38 11.31
N ILE A 47 -3.34 -1.14 10.96
CA ILE A 47 -2.01 -0.76 10.45
C ILE A 47 -0.93 -1.11 11.47
N LYS A 48 -1.12 -0.78 12.75
CA LYS A 48 -0.15 -1.08 13.80
C LYS A 48 0.14 -2.58 13.90
N GLU A 49 -0.89 -3.42 13.88
CA GLU A 49 -0.73 -4.88 13.88
C GLU A 49 -0.01 -5.37 12.61
N GLN A 50 -0.40 -4.87 11.44
CA GLN A 50 0.25 -5.23 10.16
C GLN A 50 1.73 -4.86 10.14
N LEU A 51 2.09 -3.69 10.66
CA LEU A 51 3.48 -3.23 10.73
C LEU A 51 4.28 -4.03 11.77
N GLN A 52 3.67 -4.48 12.86
CA GLN A 52 4.31 -5.38 13.82
C GLN A 52 4.63 -6.74 13.19
N GLU A 53 3.66 -7.34 12.49
CA GLU A 53 3.86 -8.64 11.80
C GLU A 53 4.87 -8.56 10.65
N SER A 54 4.88 -7.44 9.92
CA SER A 54 5.76 -7.24 8.76
C SER A 54 7.12 -6.61 9.11
N HIS A 55 7.41 -6.37 10.39
CA HIS A 55 8.60 -5.64 10.86
C HIS A 55 8.80 -4.28 10.14
N GLY A 56 7.70 -3.55 9.91
CA GLY A 56 7.70 -2.24 9.27
C GLY A 56 7.93 -2.26 7.76
N ARG A 57 7.92 -3.44 7.12
CA ARG A 57 8.21 -3.58 5.68
C ARG A 57 6.98 -3.46 4.77
N CYS A 58 5.78 -3.39 5.34
CA CYS A 58 4.55 -3.20 4.57
C CYS A 58 4.41 -1.75 4.09
N GLU A 59 4.85 -1.48 2.86
CA GLU A 59 4.78 -0.16 2.22
C GLU A 59 3.35 0.42 2.26
N TYR A 60 2.34 -0.39 1.92
CA TYR A 60 0.95 0.06 1.85
C TYR A 60 0.41 0.52 3.22
N ALA A 61 0.73 -0.20 4.29
CA ALA A 61 0.30 0.19 5.64
C ALA A 61 0.95 1.51 6.08
N VAL A 62 2.26 1.70 5.80
CA VAL A 62 2.96 2.97 6.04
C VAL A 62 2.34 4.11 5.22
N TYR A 63 2.03 3.84 3.95
CA TYR A 63 1.45 4.81 3.03
C TYR A 63 0.07 5.30 3.52
N VAL A 64 -0.83 4.39 3.90
CA VAL A 64 -2.15 4.76 4.42
C VAL A 64 -2.04 5.49 5.75
N GLN A 65 -1.11 5.09 6.63
CA GLN A 65 -0.85 5.83 7.87
C GLN A 65 -0.43 7.27 7.61
N ALA A 66 0.46 7.48 6.63
CA ALA A 66 0.91 8.81 6.22
C ALA A 66 -0.25 9.66 5.70
N LEU A 67 -1.17 9.08 4.91
CA LEU A 67 -2.38 9.76 4.46
C LEU A 67 -3.27 10.21 5.63
N ILE A 68 -3.50 9.32 6.61
CA ILE A 68 -4.31 9.63 7.79
C ILE A 68 -3.67 10.77 8.59
N PHE A 69 -2.36 10.72 8.84
CA PHE A 69 -1.66 11.77 9.58
C PHE A 69 -1.75 13.12 8.88
N ARG A 70 -1.66 13.13 7.54
CA ARG A 70 -1.86 14.36 6.77
C ARG A 70 -3.26 14.94 6.94
N LEU A 71 -4.30 14.09 6.94
CA LEU A 71 -5.69 14.50 7.16
C LEU A 71 -5.91 15.03 8.59
N GLU A 72 -5.18 14.49 9.57
CA GLU A 72 -5.17 14.98 10.97
C GLU A 72 -4.37 16.29 11.14
N GLY A 73 -3.72 16.80 10.09
CA GLY A 73 -2.87 18.01 10.17
C GLY A 73 -1.45 17.76 10.67
N LYS A 74 -1.08 16.49 10.91
CA LYS A 74 0.27 16.04 11.30
C LYS A 74 1.16 15.90 10.08
N ILE A 75 1.41 17.02 9.40
CA ILE A 75 2.06 17.03 8.08
C ILE A 75 3.54 16.60 8.17
N GLN A 76 4.22 16.92 9.28
CA GLN A 76 5.63 16.56 9.47
C GLN A 76 5.79 15.04 9.67
N GLU A 77 4.94 14.44 10.50
CA GLU A 77 4.94 12.98 10.71
C GLU A 77 4.50 12.23 9.44
N SER A 78 3.55 12.80 8.69
CA SER A 78 3.16 12.28 7.38
C SER A 78 4.33 12.27 6.39
N LEU A 79 5.13 13.35 6.35
CA LEU A 79 6.31 13.45 5.49
C LEU A 79 7.33 12.35 5.81
N GLU A 80 7.62 12.09 7.10
CA GLU A 80 8.56 11.06 7.54
C GLU A 80 8.12 9.65 7.11
N LEU A 81 6.81 9.38 7.21
CA LEU A 81 6.24 8.11 6.74
C LEU A 81 6.32 7.98 5.21
N PHE A 82 6.04 9.04 4.45
CA PHE A 82 6.19 8.99 2.99
C PHE A 82 7.66 8.84 2.55
N GLN A 83 8.61 9.46 3.26
CA GLN A 83 10.04 9.21 3.02
C GLN A 83 10.40 7.75 3.29
N THR A 84 9.79 7.14 4.31
CA THR A 84 9.94 5.69 4.56
C THR A 84 9.39 4.86 3.40
N CYS A 85 8.22 5.21 2.83
CA CYS A 85 7.70 4.58 1.61
C CYS A 85 8.68 4.70 0.44
N SER A 86 9.29 5.87 0.22
CA SER A 86 10.32 6.06 -0.82
C SER A 86 11.58 5.21 -0.59
N ILE A 87 11.93 4.89 0.67
CA ILE A 87 13.04 3.96 0.97
C ILE A 87 12.64 2.51 0.69
N LEU A 88 11.40 2.12 1.04
CA LEU A 88 10.88 0.77 0.78
C LEU A 88 10.73 0.48 -0.72
N ASN A 89 10.32 1.49 -1.49
CA ASN A 89 10.15 1.40 -2.94
C ASN A 89 10.74 2.65 -3.65
N PRO A 90 12.05 2.65 -3.92
CA PRO A 90 12.76 3.80 -4.50
C PRO A 90 12.41 4.13 -5.94
N ARG A 91 11.72 3.22 -6.65
CA ARG A 91 11.34 3.40 -8.06
C ARG A 91 9.90 3.88 -8.23
N SER A 92 9.18 4.09 -7.13
CA SER A 92 7.80 4.58 -7.16
C SER A 92 7.77 6.10 -7.27
N ALA A 93 7.37 6.60 -8.44
CA ALA A 93 7.09 8.02 -8.65
C ALA A 93 5.97 8.52 -7.72
N ASP A 94 4.96 7.67 -7.45
CA ASP A 94 3.86 7.99 -6.54
C ASP A 94 4.33 8.31 -5.12
N ASN A 95 5.31 7.57 -4.60
CA ASN A 95 5.85 7.84 -3.26
C ASN A 95 6.57 9.19 -3.22
N LEU A 96 7.38 9.50 -4.24
CA LEU A 96 8.05 10.80 -4.35
C LEU A 96 7.04 11.95 -4.47
N LYS A 97 5.94 11.76 -5.21
CA LYS A 97 4.84 12.73 -5.27
C LYS A 97 4.23 12.99 -3.89
N GLN A 98 4.04 11.97 -3.06
CA GLN A 98 3.52 12.17 -1.72
C GLN A 98 4.51 12.90 -0.80
N VAL A 99 5.82 12.64 -0.93
CA VAL A 99 6.86 13.41 -0.25
C VAL A 99 6.82 14.88 -0.67
N ALA A 100 6.81 15.15 -1.98
CA ALA A 100 6.75 16.50 -2.53
C ALA A 100 5.49 17.25 -2.09
N ARG A 101 4.32 16.60 -2.11
CA ARG A 101 3.06 17.17 -1.62
C ARG A 101 3.13 17.52 -0.14
N SER A 102 3.76 16.69 0.68
CA SER A 102 3.90 16.95 2.12
C SER A 102 4.88 18.11 2.38
N LEU A 103 5.99 18.19 1.62
CA LEU A 103 6.89 19.35 1.64
C LEU A 103 6.19 20.65 1.23
N PHE A 104 5.33 20.58 0.21
CA PHE A 104 4.54 21.72 -0.25
C PHE A 104 3.59 22.23 0.84
N LEU A 105 2.89 21.32 1.51
CA LEU A 105 1.98 21.66 2.63
C LEU A 105 2.71 22.26 3.84
N LEU A 106 4.00 21.95 4.02
CA LEU A 106 4.87 22.57 5.03
C LEU A 106 5.46 23.93 4.59
N GLY A 107 5.11 24.43 3.39
CA GLY A 107 5.67 25.67 2.84
C GLY A 107 7.08 25.54 2.27
N LYS A 108 7.64 24.32 2.19
CA LYS A 108 9.00 24.05 1.66
C LYS A 108 8.97 23.93 0.14
N HIS A 109 8.51 24.96 -0.56
CA HIS A 109 8.22 24.90 -1.99
C HIS A 109 9.43 24.55 -2.87
N LYS A 110 10.62 25.07 -2.57
CA LYS A 110 11.84 24.74 -3.34
C LYS A 110 12.17 23.24 -3.29
N ALA A 111 12.17 22.66 -2.09
CA ALA A 111 12.41 21.24 -1.90
C ALA A 111 11.29 20.38 -2.55
N ALA A 112 10.04 20.83 -2.48
CA ALA A 112 8.93 20.14 -3.15
C ALA A 112 9.14 20.08 -4.68
N ILE A 113 9.57 21.19 -5.30
CA ILE A 113 9.87 21.24 -6.75
C ILE A 113 11.00 20.28 -7.10
N GLU A 114 12.09 20.26 -6.31
CA GLU A 114 13.20 19.33 -6.54
C GLU A 114 12.73 17.87 -6.51
N VAL A 115 11.91 17.49 -5.53
CA VAL A 115 11.38 16.12 -5.44
C VAL A 115 10.39 15.80 -6.57
N TYR A 116 9.55 16.75 -6.99
CA TYR A 116 8.68 16.54 -8.16
C TYR A 116 9.48 16.34 -9.44
N ASN A 117 10.58 17.07 -9.64
CA ASN A 117 11.46 16.87 -10.78
C ASN A 117 12.11 15.48 -10.77
N GLU A 118 12.49 14.96 -9.58
CA GLU A 118 12.97 13.58 -9.48
C GLU A 118 11.86 12.56 -9.78
N ALA A 119 10.62 12.81 -9.34
CA ALA A 119 9.48 11.96 -9.68
C ALA A 119 9.20 11.94 -11.20
N ALA A 120 9.31 13.10 -11.86
CA ALA A 120 9.07 13.22 -13.31
C ALA A 120 10.12 12.48 -14.14
N LYS A 121 11.35 12.31 -13.64
CA LYS A 121 12.37 11.47 -14.28
C LYS A 121 12.05 9.96 -14.21
N LEU A 122 11.24 9.54 -13.22
CA LEU A 122 10.83 8.14 -13.08
C LEU A 122 9.58 7.82 -13.90
N ASP A 123 8.66 8.78 -14.03
CA ASP A 123 7.46 8.64 -14.86
C ASP A 123 7.19 9.94 -15.66
N GLU A 124 7.71 9.98 -16.89
CA GLU A 124 7.57 11.12 -17.81
C GLU A 124 6.14 11.31 -18.35
N LYS A 125 5.19 10.41 -18.05
CA LYS A 125 3.82 10.45 -18.60
C LYS A 125 2.76 10.88 -17.58
N ASP A 126 3.16 11.15 -16.35
CA ASP A 126 2.24 11.56 -15.30
C ASP A 126 1.95 13.07 -15.40
N TRP A 127 0.70 13.39 -15.74
CA TRP A 127 0.23 14.77 -15.93
C TRP A 127 0.19 15.57 -14.62
N GLU A 128 0.22 14.92 -13.45
CA GLU A 128 0.26 15.64 -12.16
C GLU A 128 1.63 16.28 -11.88
N ILE A 129 2.67 15.86 -12.61
CA ILE A 129 4.07 16.29 -12.43
C ILE A 129 4.75 16.79 -13.71
N SER A 130 4.05 16.77 -14.86
CA SER A 130 4.53 17.25 -16.16
C SER A 130 4.25 18.74 -16.40
#